data_AF-A0A973CPY2-F1
#
_entry.id   AF-A0A973CPY2-F1
#
_cell.length_a   1.000
_cell.length_b   1.000
_cell.length_c   1.000
_cell.angle_alpha   90.00
_cell.angle_beta   90.00
_cell.angle_gamma   90.00
#
_symmetry.space_group_name_H-M   'P 1'
#
loop_
_entity.id
_entity.type
_entity.pdbx_description
1 polymer ?
#
loop_
_entity_poly.entity_id
_entity_poly.type
_entity_poly.pdbx_seq_one_letter_code
_entity_poly.pdbx_strand_id
1 'polypeptide(L)'
;MMKISLTLFLLLSLTVSYAQENKAKETTKKVTAADQKKMESLFALLGADKAADRRKARKDLIAMGEIVVEFLKKHQDHEDPEIANSVGIILATVGIYEIKDFIGEWYATKPRCNVIMKADGTWVFNPHTSIKGKWYLKDKSIVWTTIPVTPGPLDVNPILLLKKNMFKIKELDGEITIFTRIKK
;
A
#
# COMPACT_ATOMS: atom_id res chain seq x y z
N MET A 1 -40.29 29.81 9.81
CA MET A 1 -38.84 29.94 10.07
C MET A 1 -38.26 28.56 10.30
N MET A 2 -37.52 28.03 9.33
CA MET A 2 -37.01 26.66 9.33
C MET A 2 -35.60 26.65 9.96
N LYS A 3 -35.47 26.10 11.17
CA LYS A 3 -34.16 25.85 11.80
C LYS A 3 -33.54 24.60 11.14
N ILE A 4 -32.80 24.81 10.05
CA ILE A 4 -31.93 23.77 9.52
C ILE A 4 -30.79 23.61 10.55
N SER A 5 -30.75 22.43 11.16
CA SER A 5 -29.80 22.06 12.20
C SER A 5 -28.37 22.14 11.66
N LEU A 6 -27.55 23.01 12.25
CA LEU A 6 -26.13 23.24 11.92
C LEU A 6 -25.28 21.96 12.03
N THR A 7 -25.80 20.92 12.68
CA THR A 7 -25.17 19.61 12.86
C THR A 7 -25.16 18.77 11.58
N LEU A 8 -26.05 19.03 10.61
CA LEU A 8 -26.11 18.25 9.36
C LEU A 8 -25.08 18.72 8.31
N PHE A 9 -24.55 19.95 8.45
CA PHE A 9 -23.57 20.48 7.51
C PHE A 9 -22.14 19.99 7.77
N LEU A 10 -21.80 19.65 9.01
CA LEU A 10 -20.46 19.13 9.39
C LEU A 10 -20.22 17.67 8.98
N LEU A 11 -21.29 16.88 8.81
CA LEU A 11 -21.19 15.49 8.35
C LEU A 11 -21.07 15.37 6.83
N LEU A 12 -21.54 16.35 6.06
CA LEU A 12 -21.36 16.37 4.60
C LEU A 12 -19.99 16.90 4.17
N SER A 13 -19.34 17.76 4.96
CA SER A 13 -17.98 18.25 4.65
C SER A 13 -16.88 17.20 4.85
N LEU A 14 -17.15 16.14 5.62
CA LEU A 14 -16.20 15.03 5.79
C LEU A 14 -16.30 13.99 4.67
N THR A 15 -17.46 13.79 4.05
CA THR A 15 -17.60 12.79 2.97
C THR A 15 -17.08 13.30 1.62
N VAL A 16 -17.13 14.61 1.37
CA VAL A 16 -16.62 15.20 0.12
C VAL A 16 -15.09 15.25 0.09
N SER A 17 -14.42 15.35 1.24
CA SER A 17 -12.95 15.32 1.32
C SER A 17 -12.35 13.93 1.05
N TYR A 18 -13.09 12.84 1.23
CA TYR A 18 -12.60 11.48 0.94
C TYR A 18 -12.53 11.14 -0.55
N ALA A 19 -13.29 11.85 -1.39
CA ALA A 19 -13.36 11.55 -2.83
C ALA A 19 -12.40 12.39 -3.68
N GLN A 20 -11.83 13.48 -3.15
CA GLN A 20 -11.13 14.48 -3.97
C GLN A 20 -9.60 14.47 -3.92
N GLU A 21 -8.94 13.68 -3.05
CA GLU A 21 -7.47 13.62 -3.03
C GLU A 21 -6.85 12.61 -4.03
N ASN A 22 -7.65 11.80 -4.73
CA ASN A 22 -7.14 10.79 -5.68
C ASN A 22 -6.99 11.27 -7.13
N LYS A 23 -6.88 12.58 -7.38
CA LYS A 23 -6.33 13.06 -8.66
C LYS A 23 -4.81 13.11 -8.57
N ALA A 24 -4.20 11.93 -8.51
CA ALA A 24 -2.77 11.80 -8.75
C ALA A 24 -2.46 12.37 -10.14
N LYS A 25 -1.49 13.29 -10.20
CA LYS A 25 -0.93 13.81 -11.44
C LYS A 25 -0.41 12.64 -12.27
N GLU A 26 -1.11 12.27 -13.33
CA GLU A 26 -0.52 11.49 -14.43
C GLU A 26 0.49 12.39 -15.17
N THR A 27 1.66 12.55 -14.58
CA THR A 27 2.87 12.91 -15.34
C THR A 27 3.57 11.60 -15.68
N THR A 28 2.96 10.82 -16.57
CA THR A 28 3.54 9.57 -17.05
C THR A 28 4.74 9.91 -17.93
N LYS A 29 5.91 10.06 -17.31
CA LYS A 29 7.18 10.20 -18.02
C LYS A 29 7.33 8.96 -18.89
N LYS A 30 7.35 9.15 -20.22
CA LYS A 30 7.50 8.05 -21.18
C LYS A 30 8.83 7.35 -20.92
N VAL A 31 8.77 6.05 -20.58
CA VAL A 31 9.96 5.21 -20.34
C VAL A 31 10.77 5.12 -21.63
N THR A 32 12.05 5.49 -21.58
CA THR A 32 12.95 5.39 -22.73
C THR A 32 13.62 4.02 -22.82
N ALA A 33 14.17 3.67 -23.98
CA ALA A 33 14.97 2.45 -24.11
C ALA A 33 16.20 2.42 -23.17
N ALA A 34 16.77 3.60 -22.89
CA ALA A 34 17.87 3.73 -21.93
C ALA A 34 17.41 3.46 -20.49
N ASP A 35 16.22 3.95 -20.11
CA ASP A 35 15.62 3.65 -18.81
C ASP A 35 15.35 2.15 -18.68
N GLN A 36 14.80 1.52 -19.72
CA GLN A 36 14.52 0.08 -19.74
C GLN A 36 15.80 -0.74 -19.53
N LYS A 37 16.85 -0.47 -20.31
CA LYS A 37 18.15 -1.15 -20.19
C LYS A 37 18.77 -0.95 -18.80
N LYS A 38 18.62 0.25 -18.23
CA LYS A 38 19.09 0.54 -16.87
C LYS A 38 18.31 -0.24 -15.82
N MET A 39 16.99 -0.32 -15.93
CA MET A 39 16.14 -1.12 -15.02
C MET A 39 16.52 -2.59 -15.07
N GLU A 40 16.69 -3.17 -16.25
CA GLU A 40 17.09 -4.57 -16.43
C GLU A 40 18.47 -4.85 -15.82
N SER A 41 19.44 -3.97 -16.07
CA SER A 41 20.79 -4.10 -15.50
C SER A 41 20.79 -4.02 -13.97
N LEU A 42 20.04 -3.08 -13.39
CA LEU A 42 19.91 -2.96 -11.94
C LEU A 42 19.13 -4.13 -11.33
N PHE A 43 18.12 -4.63 -12.04
CA PHE A 43 17.33 -5.77 -11.61
C PHE A 43 18.17 -7.05 -11.53
N ALA A 44 19.01 -7.32 -12.53
CA ALA A 44 19.94 -8.45 -12.50
C ALA A 44 20.89 -8.39 -11.28
N LEU A 45 21.31 -7.19 -10.88
CA LEU A 45 22.15 -6.98 -9.71
C LEU A 45 21.42 -7.19 -8.37
N LEU A 46 20.09 -7.30 -8.35
CA LEU A 46 19.37 -7.69 -7.13
C LEU A 46 19.64 -9.15 -6.73
N GLY A 47 20.08 -10.00 -7.66
CA GLY A 47 20.49 -11.38 -7.41
C GLY A 47 22.01 -11.57 -7.30
N ALA A 48 22.79 -10.49 -7.26
CA ALA A 48 24.25 -10.59 -7.21
C ALA A 48 24.73 -11.20 -5.88
N ASP A 49 25.78 -12.02 -5.91
CA ASP A 49 26.36 -12.65 -4.71
C ASP A 49 26.80 -11.62 -3.66
N LYS A 50 27.36 -10.50 -4.11
CA LYS A 50 27.85 -9.42 -3.24
C LYS A 50 26.70 -8.59 -2.71
N ALA A 51 26.56 -8.55 -1.38
CA ALA A 51 25.54 -7.77 -0.69
C ALA A 51 25.62 -6.26 -0.99
N ALA A 52 26.82 -5.72 -1.23
CA ALA A 52 27.02 -4.32 -1.59
C ALA A 52 26.35 -3.98 -2.93
N ASP A 53 26.47 -4.87 -3.92
CA ASP A 53 25.90 -4.69 -5.25
C ASP A 53 24.37 -4.74 -5.19
N ARG A 54 23.81 -5.70 -4.43
CA ARG A 54 22.35 -5.77 -4.18
C ARG A 54 21.81 -4.49 -3.54
N ARG A 55 22.50 -3.97 -2.51
CA ARG A 55 22.11 -2.74 -1.81
C ARG A 55 22.18 -1.52 -2.74
N LYS A 56 23.23 -1.40 -3.53
CA LYS A 56 23.39 -0.31 -4.50
C LYS A 56 22.29 -0.37 -5.57
N ALA A 57 22.04 -1.56 -6.13
CA ALA A 57 20.99 -1.76 -7.12
C ALA A 57 19.61 -1.38 -6.59
N ARG A 58 19.29 -1.77 -5.35
CA ARG A 58 18.04 -1.37 -4.68
C ARG A 58 17.92 0.16 -4.54
N LYS A 59 18.99 0.82 -4.07
CA LYS A 59 19.01 2.28 -3.92
C LYS A 59 18.82 2.99 -5.26
N ASP A 60 19.50 2.50 -6.30
CA ASP A 60 19.44 3.09 -7.65
C ASP A 60 18.05 2.89 -8.28
N LEU A 61 17.40 1.73 -8.08
CA LEU A 61 16.02 1.49 -8.51
C LEU A 61 15.02 2.38 -7.76
N ILE A 62 15.19 2.57 -6.45
CA ILE A 62 14.34 3.51 -5.68
C ILE A 62 14.50 4.94 -6.20
N ALA A 63 15.73 5.36 -6.50
CA ALA A 63 16.02 6.69 -7.02
C ALA A 63 15.43 6.96 -8.41
N MET A 64 15.12 5.91 -9.17
CA MET A 64 14.42 6.03 -10.45
C MET A 64 12.92 6.38 -10.28
N GLY A 65 12.33 6.18 -9.09
CA GLY A 65 10.98 6.63 -8.78
C GLY A 65 9.88 5.87 -9.51
N GLU A 66 8.91 6.58 -10.08
CA GLU A 66 7.68 5.97 -10.61
C GLU A 66 7.90 5.08 -11.83
N ILE A 67 8.94 5.37 -12.62
CA ILE A 67 9.19 4.68 -13.89
C ILE A 67 9.51 3.19 -13.72
N VAL A 68 9.92 2.76 -12.52
CA VAL A 68 10.25 1.36 -12.24
C VAL A 68 9.04 0.52 -11.82
N VAL A 69 7.91 1.14 -11.47
CA VAL A 69 6.78 0.46 -10.82
C VAL A 69 6.21 -0.66 -11.68
N GLU A 70 5.85 -0.35 -12.94
CA GLU A 70 5.27 -1.33 -13.86
C GLU A 70 6.26 -2.44 -14.22
N PHE A 71 7.55 -2.10 -14.35
CA PHE A 71 8.59 -3.10 -14.56
C PHE A 71 8.72 -4.05 -13.36
N LEU A 72 8.75 -3.52 -12.14
CA LEU A 72 8.92 -4.29 -10.92
C LEU A 72 7.67 -5.12 -10.56
N LYS A 73 6.45 -4.61 -10.83
CA LYS A 73 5.20 -5.38 -10.63
C LYS A 73 5.20 -6.69 -11.43
N LYS A 74 5.77 -6.71 -12.65
CA LYS A 74 5.92 -7.93 -13.46
C LYS A 74 6.84 -8.98 -12.85
N HIS A 75 7.74 -8.57 -11.96
CA HIS A 75 8.76 -9.42 -11.35
C HIS A 75 8.55 -9.63 -9.84
N GLN A 76 7.38 -9.26 -9.31
CA GLN A 76 7.09 -9.33 -7.88
C GLN A 76 7.02 -10.78 -7.35
N ASP A 77 6.72 -11.73 -8.23
CA ASP A 77 6.65 -13.17 -7.97
C ASP A 77 7.89 -13.92 -8.54
N HIS A 78 9.05 -13.26 -8.56
CA HIS A 78 10.30 -13.88 -9.04
C HIS A 78 10.63 -15.17 -8.27
N GLU A 79 11.20 -16.17 -8.96
CA GLU A 79 11.53 -17.49 -8.39
C GLU A 79 12.52 -17.39 -7.22
N ASP A 80 13.54 -16.54 -7.37
CA ASP A 80 14.44 -16.18 -6.27
C ASP A 80 13.72 -15.32 -5.19
N PRO A 81 13.61 -15.83 -3.95
CA PRO A 81 12.93 -15.13 -2.86
C PRO A 81 13.64 -13.84 -2.41
N GLU A 82 14.96 -13.73 -2.54
CA GLU A 82 15.71 -12.50 -2.23
C GLU A 82 15.36 -11.39 -3.22
N ILE A 83 15.25 -11.74 -4.50
CA ILE A 83 14.85 -10.80 -5.56
C ILE A 83 13.39 -10.38 -5.35
N ALA A 84 12.48 -11.34 -5.17
CA ALA A 84 11.06 -11.04 -4.92
C ALA A 84 10.86 -10.16 -3.67
N ASN A 85 11.65 -10.38 -2.61
CA ASN A 85 11.63 -9.54 -1.42
C ASN A 85 12.17 -8.13 -1.70
N SER A 86 13.29 -8.02 -2.42
CA SER A 86 13.86 -6.73 -2.82
C SER A 86 12.90 -5.91 -3.66
N VAL A 87 12.25 -6.53 -4.64
CA VAL A 87 11.21 -5.93 -5.48
C VAL A 87 10.09 -5.35 -4.62
N GLY A 88 9.54 -6.14 -3.70
CA GLY A 88 8.46 -5.68 -2.85
C GLY A 88 8.84 -4.52 -1.92
N ILE A 89 10.09 -4.49 -1.44
CA ILE A 89 10.61 -3.37 -0.63
C ILE A 89 10.73 -2.10 -1.49
N ILE A 90 11.23 -2.23 -2.72
CA ILE A 90 11.36 -1.09 -3.64
C ILE A 90 9.97 -0.52 -3.95
N LEU A 91 9.00 -1.37 -4.28
CA LEU A 91 7.62 -0.94 -4.55
C LEU A 91 7.01 -0.20 -3.36
N ALA A 92 7.16 -0.73 -2.14
CA ALA A 92 6.70 -0.06 -0.91
C ALA A 92 7.42 1.29 -0.69
N THR A 93 8.72 1.35 -0.94
CA THR A 93 9.54 2.56 -0.72
C THR A 93 9.25 3.66 -1.73
N VAL A 94 9.07 3.30 -3.01
CA VAL A 94 8.65 4.25 -4.05
C VAL A 94 7.25 4.79 -3.70
N GLY A 95 6.41 3.96 -3.10
CA GLY A 95 5.13 4.40 -2.52
C GLY A 95 4.03 4.58 -3.55
N ILE A 96 4.16 3.89 -4.68
CA ILE A 96 3.18 3.94 -5.77
C ILE A 96 2.52 2.59 -5.83
N TYR A 97 1.38 2.56 -5.18
CA TYR A 97 0.50 1.43 -5.11
C TYR A 97 -0.92 1.98 -5.21
N GLU A 98 -1.80 1.14 -5.71
CA GLU A 98 -3.18 1.51 -6.00
C GLU A 98 -4.11 0.84 -5.00
N ILE A 99 -5.31 1.40 -4.79
CA ILE A 99 -6.35 0.78 -3.96
C ILE A 99 -6.56 -0.69 -4.36
N LYS A 100 -6.54 -1.01 -5.67
CA LYS A 100 -6.71 -2.38 -6.19
C LYS A 100 -5.69 -3.38 -5.68
N ASP A 101 -4.47 -2.93 -5.31
CA ASP A 101 -3.41 -3.80 -4.81
C ASP A 101 -3.76 -4.37 -3.42
N PHE A 102 -4.67 -3.72 -2.68
CA PHE A 102 -5.09 -4.09 -1.32
C PHE A 102 -6.52 -4.65 -1.23
N ILE A 103 -7.34 -4.52 -2.28
CA ILE A 103 -8.72 -5.05 -2.27
C ILE A 103 -8.70 -6.58 -2.21
N GLY A 104 -9.45 -7.16 -1.27
CA GLY A 104 -9.61 -8.60 -1.15
C GLY A 104 -9.76 -9.08 0.30
N GLU A 105 -9.70 -10.40 0.46
CA GLU A 105 -9.69 -11.06 1.75
C GLU A 105 -8.25 -11.42 2.15
N TRP A 106 -7.85 -10.98 3.34
CA TRP A 106 -6.50 -11.10 3.89
C TRP A 106 -6.55 -11.75 5.27
N TYR A 107 -5.56 -12.56 5.61
CA TYR A 107 -5.30 -13.01 6.96
C TYR A 107 -4.24 -12.11 7.57
N ALA A 108 -4.58 -11.43 8.66
CA ALA A 108 -3.67 -10.55 9.39
C ALA A 108 -3.03 -11.32 10.56
N THR A 109 -1.70 -11.29 10.69
CA THR A 109 -0.99 -11.93 11.83
C THR A 109 -1.28 -11.27 13.17
N LYS A 110 -1.80 -10.04 13.16
CA LYS A 110 -2.31 -9.31 14.32
C LYS A 110 -3.58 -8.59 13.87
N PRO A 111 -4.74 -8.82 14.50
CA PRO A 111 -4.97 -9.64 15.69
C PRO A 111 -5.20 -11.15 15.41
N ARG A 112 -4.61 -11.74 14.34
CA ARG A 112 -4.80 -13.16 13.93
C ARG A 112 -6.19 -13.47 13.41
N CYS A 113 -6.68 -12.66 12.46
CA CYS A 113 -8.01 -12.83 11.89
C CYS A 113 -8.08 -12.41 10.41
N ASN A 114 -9.21 -12.73 9.78
CA ASN A 114 -9.48 -12.33 8.41
C ASN A 114 -9.91 -10.85 8.37
N VAL A 115 -9.41 -10.12 7.39
CA VAL A 115 -9.77 -8.75 7.05
C VAL A 115 -10.26 -8.73 5.61
N ILE A 116 -11.45 -8.18 5.39
CA ILE A 116 -11.95 -7.91 4.04
C ILE A 116 -11.75 -6.43 3.77
N MET A 117 -10.88 -6.10 2.82
CA MET A 117 -10.67 -4.73 2.34
C MET A 117 -11.44 -4.53 1.03
N LYS A 118 -12.37 -3.58 1.00
CA LYS A 118 -13.25 -3.33 -0.14
C LYS A 118 -12.85 -2.08 -0.93
N ALA A 119 -13.28 -2.03 -2.19
CA ALA A 119 -13.02 -0.94 -3.12
C ALA A 119 -13.58 0.42 -2.67
N ASP A 120 -14.65 0.40 -1.88
CA ASP A 120 -15.32 1.59 -1.34
C ASP A 120 -14.62 2.18 -0.10
N GLY A 121 -13.39 1.73 0.18
CA GLY A 121 -12.60 2.13 1.34
C GLY A 121 -13.15 1.61 2.65
N THR A 122 -14.03 0.60 2.67
CA THR A 122 -14.43 -0.08 3.91
C THR A 122 -13.56 -1.30 4.20
N TRP A 123 -13.34 -1.58 5.48
CA TRP A 123 -12.77 -2.83 5.94
C TRP A 123 -13.62 -3.48 7.02
N VAL A 124 -13.56 -4.81 7.13
CA VAL A 124 -14.27 -5.59 8.15
C VAL A 124 -13.35 -6.71 8.66
N PHE A 125 -13.17 -6.84 9.98
CA PHE A 125 -12.57 -8.03 10.58
C PHE A 125 -13.61 -9.14 10.60
N ASN A 126 -13.44 -10.24 9.87
CA ASN A 126 -14.29 -11.45 9.83
C ASN A 126 -15.82 -11.15 9.75
N PRO A 127 -16.58 -11.73 8.79
CA PRO A 127 -18.03 -11.44 8.69
C PRO A 127 -18.85 -11.68 9.98
N HIS A 128 -18.31 -12.37 10.98
CA HIS A 128 -18.94 -12.58 12.29
C HIS A 128 -18.62 -11.51 13.35
N THR A 129 -17.75 -10.53 13.11
CA THR A 129 -17.53 -9.43 14.06
C THR A 129 -18.28 -8.16 13.67
N SER A 130 -18.66 -7.36 14.67
CA SER A 130 -19.22 -6.02 14.47
C SER A 130 -18.15 -4.96 14.17
N ILE A 131 -16.86 -5.33 14.17
CA ILE A 131 -15.75 -4.38 14.01
C ILE A 131 -15.51 -4.13 12.52
N LYS A 132 -15.77 -2.90 12.11
CA LYS A 132 -15.60 -2.41 10.74
C LYS A 132 -15.12 -0.97 10.75
N GLY A 133 -14.65 -0.50 9.62
CA GLY A 133 -14.06 0.82 9.54
C GLY A 133 -13.84 1.34 8.13
N LYS A 134 -13.15 2.49 8.03
CA LYS A 134 -12.66 3.02 6.74
C LYS A 134 -11.14 2.85 6.62
N TRP A 135 -10.68 2.67 5.39
CA TRP A 135 -9.27 2.66 5.03
C TRP A 135 -9.03 3.45 3.75
N TYR A 136 -7.83 4.00 3.64
CA TYR A 136 -7.35 4.71 2.44
C TYR A 136 -5.83 4.77 2.46
N LEU A 137 -5.25 5.23 1.35
CA LEU A 137 -3.81 5.39 1.20
C LEU A 137 -3.43 6.85 1.39
N LYS A 138 -2.37 7.12 2.15
CA LYS A 138 -1.79 8.45 2.34
C LYS A 138 -0.29 8.35 2.55
N ASP A 139 0.49 9.09 1.78
CA ASP A 139 1.95 9.27 1.98
C ASP A 139 2.68 7.96 2.33
N LYS A 140 2.52 6.95 1.47
CA LYS A 140 3.15 5.62 1.63
C LYS A 140 2.67 4.80 2.83
N SER A 141 1.54 5.19 3.43
CA SER A 141 0.90 4.50 4.54
C SER A 141 -0.53 4.07 4.19
N ILE A 142 -0.99 3.00 4.84
CA ILE A 142 -2.42 2.71 4.97
C ILE A 142 -2.92 3.47 6.19
N VAL A 143 -4.02 4.20 6.04
CA VAL A 143 -4.71 4.82 7.17
C VAL A 143 -5.95 4.01 7.49
N TRP A 144 -6.09 3.58 8.74
CA TRP A 144 -7.27 2.89 9.25
C TRP A 144 -8.09 3.81 10.17
N THR A 145 -9.38 3.55 10.22
CA THR A 145 -10.32 4.13 11.19
C THR A 145 -11.31 3.05 11.58
N THR A 146 -11.88 3.10 12.78
CA THR A 146 -12.99 2.23 13.22
C THR A 146 -14.33 2.97 13.09
N ILE A 147 -15.44 2.24 12.93
CA ILE A 147 -16.81 2.79 12.94
C ILE A 147 -17.57 2.22 14.16
N PRO A 148 -18.23 3.06 14.99
CA PRO A 148 -18.24 4.53 14.91
C PRO A 148 -16.84 5.11 15.10
N VAL A 149 -16.56 6.22 14.42
CA VAL A 149 -15.25 6.88 14.49
C VAL A 149 -15.06 7.37 15.90
N THR A 150 -14.21 6.68 16.66
CA THR A 150 -13.79 7.13 17.97
C THR A 150 -12.91 8.37 17.80
N PRO A 151 -13.17 9.47 18.53
CA PRO A 151 -12.26 10.61 18.55
C PRO A 151 -10.86 10.16 18.96
N GLY A 152 -9.87 10.41 18.10
CA GLY A 152 -8.49 9.97 18.32
C GLY A 152 -7.59 10.31 17.13
N PRO A 153 -6.26 10.15 17.29
CA PRO A 153 -5.33 10.28 16.17
C PRO A 153 -5.66 9.23 15.10
N LEU A 154 -5.47 9.60 13.83
CA LEU A 154 -5.59 8.66 12.72
C LEU A 154 -4.56 7.54 12.88
N ASP A 155 -4.99 6.32 12.60
CA ASP A 155 -4.13 5.15 12.63
C ASP A 155 -3.37 5.03 11.30
N VAL A 156 -2.23 5.74 11.21
CA VAL A 156 -1.39 5.83 10.02
C VAL A 156 -0.29 4.78 10.07
N ASN A 157 -0.34 3.83 9.14
CA ASN A 157 0.48 2.63 9.16
C ASN A 157 1.39 2.55 7.92
N PRO A 158 2.70 2.83 8.06
CA PRO A 158 3.64 2.76 6.95
C PRO A 158 3.67 1.38 6.30
N ILE A 159 3.63 1.34 4.97
CA ILE A 159 3.77 0.08 4.22
C ILE A 159 5.26 -0.26 4.11
N LEU A 160 5.63 -1.42 4.63
CA LEU A 160 7.02 -1.89 4.66
C LEU A 160 7.36 -2.82 3.50
N LEU A 161 6.36 -3.53 2.99
CA LEU A 161 6.51 -4.52 1.93
C LEU A 161 5.19 -4.67 1.19
N LEU A 162 5.25 -4.71 -0.14
CA LEU A 162 4.12 -5.03 -0.99
C LEU A 162 4.50 -6.17 -1.95
N LYS A 163 3.77 -7.28 -1.88
CA LYS A 163 3.77 -8.42 -2.79
C LYS A 163 2.33 -8.68 -3.26
N LYS A 164 2.16 -9.36 -4.40
CA LYS A 164 0.83 -9.69 -4.96
C LYS A 164 -0.10 -10.36 -3.94
N ASN A 165 0.43 -11.27 -3.12
CA ASN A 165 -0.33 -12.04 -2.14
C ASN A 165 0.03 -11.71 -0.69
N MET A 166 0.82 -10.67 -0.45
CA MET A 166 1.20 -10.30 0.91
C MET A 166 1.59 -8.83 0.99
N PHE A 167 1.16 -8.13 2.03
CA PHE A 167 1.75 -6.85 2.41
C PHE A 167 2.08 -6.80 3.90
N LYS A 168 2.99 -5.89 4.26
CA LYS A 168 3.40 -5.65 5.64
C LYS A 168 3.23 -4.18 5.97
N ILE A 169 2.71 -3.91 7.16
CA ILE A 169 2.63 -2.56 7.70
C ILE A 169 3.36 -2.50 9.05
N LYS A 170 3.76 -1.29 9.43
CA LYS A 170 4.21 -0.99 10.79
C LYS A 170 3.03 -0.38 11.56
N GLU A 171 2.64 -1.03 12.65
CA GLU A 171 1.60 -0.59 13.58
C GLU A 171 2.07 0.60 14.43
N LEU A 172 1.13 1.32 15.05
CA LEU A 172 1.42 2.45 15.95
C LEU A 172 2.29 2.05 17.15
N ASP A 173 2.13 0.82 17.66
CA ASP A 173 2.96 0.29 18.75
C ASP A 173 4.35 -0.18 18.27
N GLY A 174 4.64 -0.02 16.98
CA GLY A 174 5.91 -0.38 16.36
C GLY A 174 5.99 -1.83 15.91
N GLU A 175 4.99 -2.67 16.21
CA GLU A 175 4.94 -4.04 15.72
C GLU A 175 4.67 -4.10 14.21
N ILE A 176 4.92 -5.28 13.62
CA ILE A 176 4.70 -5.53 12.20
C ILE A 176 3.53 -6.48 12.04
N THR A 177 2.50 -6.02 11.34
CA THR A 177 1.40 -6.88 10.89
C THR A 177 1.66 -7.33 9.46
N ILE A 178 1.57 -8.65 9.25
CA ILE A 178 1.67 -9.27 7.94
C ILE A 178 0.26 -9.66 7.51
N PHE A 179 -0.11 -9.23 6.31
CA PHE A 179 -1.36 -9.59 5.67
C PHE A 179 -1.07 -10.56 4.54
N THR A 180 -1.68 -11.75 4.57
CA THR A 180 -1.53 -12.78 3.53
C THR A 180 -2.87 -13.02 2.87
N ARG A 181 -2.92 -13.01 1.54
CA ARG A 181 -4.18 -13.17 0.79
C ARG A 181 -4.77 -14.57 1.03
N ILE A 182 -6.06 -14.65 1.38
CA ILE A 182 -6.73 -15.92 1.75
C ILE A 182 -7.22 -16.69 0.52
N LYS A 183 -7.61 -16.00 -0.55
CA LYS A 183 -8.07 -16.60 -1.81
C LYS A 183 -7.53 -15.83 -3.02
N LYS A 184 -7.05 -16.57 -4.03
CA LYS A 184 -6.71 -16.06 -5.36
C LYS A 184 -7.97 -15.82 -6.18
#